data_AF-A0A6V6YME9-F1
#
_entry.id   AF-A0A6V6YME9-F1
#
_cell.length_a   1.000
_cell.length_b   1.000
_cell.length_c   1.000
_cell.angle_alpha   90.00
_cell.angle_beta   90.00
_cell.angle_gamma   90.00
#
_symmetry.space_group_name_H-M   'P 1'
#
loop_
_entity.id
_entity.type
_entity.pdbx_description
1 polymer ?
#
loop_
_entity_poly.entity_id
_entity_poly.type
_entity_poly.pdbx_seq_one_letter_code
_entity_poly.pdbx_strand_id
1 'polypeptide(L)'
;MIIQSKTMNKKYSVSIIVAFFVLLQSCNNSNKSQTPIQKEQVSIKEEKKSEAVGRNLETRKTIADFIPVGYKIFQEIKGDLNKDGVEDRVIIIKGTNKENIIRDEYRGELDRNRRGIIVLFKENGNYIQAVKNYDCFSSENEDGGVYFAPELDVSIEKGKLYVHYGHGRYGYWTYTFRSKNNDFELIGYDSSDNFGPRIDSETSINYLTKKKVTKTNTNQEGEGGDEVFEEKTEKIKVNKLVQLSKIKDFDELEST
;
A
#
# COMPACT_ATOMS: atom_id res chain seq x y z
N MET A 1 38.65 -26.78 13.32
CA MET A 1 38.30 -26.84 14.75
C MET A 1 36.79 -26.93 14.84
N ILE A 2 36.28 -28.13 15.10
CA ILE A 2 34.85 -28.45 15.13
C ILE A 2 34.33 -28.09 16.52
N ILE A 3 33.33 -27.20 16.62
CA ILE A 3 32.58 -27.00 17.85
C ILE A 3 31.11 -27.28 17.53
N GLN A 4 30.66 -28.45 17.96
CA GLN A 4 29.26 -28.82 18.03
C GLN A 4 28.68 -28.46 19.41
N SER A 5 27.37 -28.20 19.39
CA SER A 5 26.38 -28.43 20.44
C SER A 5 26.20 -27.37 21.54
N LYS A 6 25.00 -26.78 21.58
CA LYS A 6 23.89 -27.30 22.40
C LYS A 6 22.60 -26.53 22.12
N THR A 7 21.61 -27.25 21.58
CA THR A 7 20.21 -26.82 21.50
C THR A 7 19.57 -27.02 22.87
N MET A 8 19.06 -25.94 23.49
CA MET A 8 18.23 -26.02 24.69
C MET A 8 16.75 -26.05 24.32
N ASN A 9 16.09 -27.18 24.59
CA ASN A 9 14.63 -27.31 24.55
C ASN A 9 14.03 -26.76 25.84
N LYS A 10 13.32 -25.62 25.76
CA LYS A 10 12.54 -25.08 26.88
C LYS A 10 11.10 -25.59 26.78
N LYS A 11 10.74 -26.50 27.69
CA LYS A 11 9.37 -27.02 27.87
C LYS A 11 8.53 -25.92 28.54
N TYR A 12 7.42 -25.53 27.91
CA TYR A 12 6.39 -24.68 28.52
C TYR A 12 5.19 -25.56 28.90
N SER A 13 4.90 -25.64 30.21
CA SER A 13 3.70 -26.32 30.73
C SER A 13 2.48 -25.41 30.60
N VAL A 14 1.39 -26.01 30.10
CA VAL A 14 0.05 -25.45 29.97
C VAL A 14 -0.65 -25.43 31.34
N SER A 15 -1.24 -24.30 31.72
CA SER A 15 -2.26 -24.24 32.78
C SER A 15 -3.57 -23.72 32.20
N ILE A 16 -4.54 -24.62 32.11
CA ILE A 16 -5.94 -24.35 31.78
C ILE A 16 -6.65 -23.91 33.06
N ILE A 17 -7.24 -22.71 33.07
CA ILE A 17 -8.17 -22.28 34.12
C ILE A 17 -9.56 -22.25 33.49
N VAL A 18 -10.40 -23.22 33.88
CA VAL A 18 -11.84 -23.25 33.62
C VAL A 18 -12.53 -22.60 34.81
N ALA A 19 -13.23 -21.49 34.57
CA ALA A 19 -14.14 -20.90 35.55
C ALA A 19 -15.58 -21.06 35.06
N PHE A 20 -16.27 -22.02 35.66
CA PHE A 20 -17.72 -22.21 35.64
C PHE A 20 -18.34 -21.22 36.62
N PHE A 21 -19.31 -20.38 36.22
CA PHE A 21 -20.29 -19.81 37.16
C PHE A 21 -21.64 -19.55 36.48
N VAL A 22 -22.49 -20.57 36.63
CA VAL A 22 -23.91 -20.58 37.03
C VAL A 22 -24.83 -19.43 36.60
N LEU A 23 -25.80 -19.82 35.77
CA LEU A 23 -27.09 -19.16 35.51
C LEU A 23 -27.94 -19.06 36.78
N LEU A 24 -28.52 -17.89 37.04
CA LEU A 24 -29.74 -17.76 37.84
C LEU A 24 -30.82 -17.11 36.98
N GLN A 25 -31.83 -17.91 36.64
CA GLN A 25 -33.17 -17.42 36.31
C GLN A 25 -34.02 -17.51 37.58
N SER A 26 -34.76 -16.45 37.88
CA SER A 26 -35.95 -16.52 38.74
C SER A 26 -37.01 -15.58 38.19
N CYS A 27 -38.24 -16.12 38.11
CA CYS A 27 -39.42 -15.49 37.53
C CYS A 27 -40.29 -14.74 38.56
N ASN A 28 -41.08 -13.80 37.99
CA ASN A 28 -42.48 -13.46 38.28
C ASN A 28 -42.90 -12.36 39.30
N ASN A 29 -43.35 -11.25 38.69
CA ASN A 29 -44.71 -10.63 38.69
C ASN A 29 -45.34 -10.10 39.99
N SER A 30 -45.64 -8.80 40.04
CA SER A 30 -46.97 -8.21 39.71
C SER A 30 -47.18 -6.78 40.30
N ASN A 31 -47.49 -5.79 39.45
CA ASN A 31 -48.73 -4.96 39.48
C ASN A 31 -48.62 -3.63 38.70
N LYS A 32 -49.74 -3.33 38.03
CA LYS A 32 -50.01 -2.32 36.98
C LYS A 32 -50.26 -0.91 37.50
N SER A 33 -50.01 0.11 36.67
CA SER A 33 -51.03 1.02 36.04
C SER A 33 -50.34 2.18 35.29
N GLN A 34 -50.27 2.15 33.95
CA GLN A 34 -51.06 2.90 32.94
C GLN A 34 -50.58 4.32 32.58
N THR A 35 -50.48 4.50 31.26
CA THR A 35 -49.81 5.52 30.43
C THR A 35 -50.71 6.75 30.14
N PRO A 36 -50.20 7.82 29.48
CA PRO A 36 -50.33 7.87 28.02
C PRO A 36 -49.08 8.36 27.24
N ILE A 37 -49.07 7.91 25.99
CA ILE A 37 -48.07 7.98 24.94
C ILE A 37 -48.09 9.35 24.24
N GLN A 38 -46.91 9.87 23.86
CA GLN A 38 -46.74 10.50 22.54
C GLN A 38 -45.58 9.85 21.79
N LYS A 39 -45.91 9.39 20.58
CA LYS A 39 -45.06 8.74 19.60
C LYS A 39 -44.29 9.80 18.83
N GLU A 40 -42.99 9.61 18.65
CA GLU A 40 -42.35 10.04 17.41
C GLU A 40 -41.40 8.95 16.93
N GLN A 41 -41.76 8.36 15.78
CA GLN A 41 -40.95 7.41 15.03
C GLN A 41 -39.74 8.15 14.46
N VAL A 42 -38.54 7.88 14.97
CA VAL A 42 -37.34 8.11 14.18
C VAL A 42 -37.02 6.82 13.44
N SER A 43 -37.42 6.83 12.17
CA SER A 43 -37.03 5.91 11.12
C SER A 43 -35.53 5.60 11.20
N ILE A 44 -35.21 4.32 11.41
CA ILE A 44 -33.93 3.75 11.00
C ILE A 44 -33.95 3.81 9.47
N LYS A 45 -33.33 4.84 8.91
CA LYS A 45 -32.97 4.84 7.49
C LYS A 45 -31.73 3.98 7.38
N GLU A 46 -31.92 2.79 6.81
CA GLU A 46 -30.87 2.04 6.14
C GLU A 46 -30.05 3.01 5.30
N GLU A 47 -28.77 3.14 5.65
CA GLU A 47 -27.85 3.95 4.89
C GLU A 47 -27.60 3.23 3.56
N LYS A 48 -28.18 3.84 2.53
CA LYS A 48 -28.13 3.40 1.14
C LYS A 48 -26.70 3.11 0.72
N LYS A 49 -26.50 1.88 0.23
CA LYS A 49 -25.54 1.47 -0.79
C LYS A 49 -25.19 2.65 -1.71
N SER A 50 -24.03 3.27 -1.51
CA SER A 50 -23.60 4.41 -2.31
C SER A 50 -23.20 3.94 -3.70
N GLU A 51 -23.99 4.37 -4.69
CA GLU A 51 -23.68 4.56 -6.11
C GLU A 51 -22.54 3.70 -6.68
N ALA A 52 -22.91 2.48 -7.07
CA ALA A 52 -22.30 1.84 -8.23
C ALA A 52 -22.66 2.69 -9.47
N VAL A 53 -21.82 3.69 -9.79
CA VAL A 53 -21.71 4.16 -11.18
C VAL A 53 -21.28 2.93 -11.98
N GLY A 54 -22.22 2.40 -12.75
CA GLY A 54 -22.06 1.18 -13.55
C GLY A 54 -20.91 1.28 -14.51
N ARG A 55 -19.71 0.90 -14.04
CA ARG A 55 -18.63 0.41 -14.89
C ARG A 55 -18.73 -1.11 -14.84
N ASN A 56 -18.95 -1.73 -15.99
CA ASN A 56 -18.80 -3.16 -16.17
C ASN A 56 -17.33 -3.49 -15.88
N LEU A 57 -17.04 -3.90 -14.64
CA LEU A 57 -15.69 -4.24 -14.23
C LEU A 57 -15.32 -5.55 -14.92
N GLU A 58 -14.19 -5.50 -15.61
CA GLU A 58 -13.70 -6.62 -16.37
C GLU A 58 -13.44 -7.81 -15.43
N THR A 59 -14.17 -8.90 -15.68
CA THR A 59 -14.11 -10.11 -14.88
C THR A 59 -13.57 -11.24 -15.74
N ARG A 60 -12.49 -11.89 -15.28
CA ARG A 60 -11.89 -13.04 -15.99
C ARG A 60 -11.44 -14.10 -14.99
N LYS A 61 -11.21 -15.31 -15.49
CA LYS A 61 -10.81 -16.45 -14.65
C LYS A 61 -9.31 -16.50 -14.38
N THR A 62 -8.49 -16.09 -15.35
CA THR A 62 -7.04 -16.19 -15.24
C THR A 62 -6.39 -14.81 -15.28
N ILE A 63 -5.26 -14.68 -14.59
CA ILE A 63 -4.48 -13.43 -14.54
C ILE A 63 -3.94 -13.09 -15.93
N ALA A 64 -3.49 -14.09 -16.69
CA ALA A 64 -2.92 -13.92 -18.03
C ALA A 64 -3.89 -13.21 -18.99
N ASP A 65 -5.19 -13.42 -18.80
CA ASP A 65 -6.19 -12.78 -19.64
C ASP A 65 -6.17 -11.24 -19.48
N PHE A 66 -5.80 -10.70 -18.32
CA PHE A 66 -5.73 -9.25 -18.11
C PHE A 66 -4.49 -8.58 -18.73
N ILE A 67 -3.53 -9.36 -19.21
CA ILE A 67 -2.28 -8.82 -19.74
C ILE A 67 -2.50 -8.34 -21.19
N PRO A 68 -2.35 -7.04 -21.48
CA PRO A 68 -2.54 -6.53 -22.82
C PRO A 68 -1.44 -7.00 -23.78
N VAL A 69 -1.78 -7.07 -25.08
CA VAL A 69 -0.80 -7.32 -26.14
C VAL A 69 0.32 -6.28 -26.06
N GLY A 70 1.57 -6.74 -26.22
CA GLY A 70 2.76 -5.89 -26.08
C GLY A 70 3.28 -5.76 -24.65
N TYR A 71 2.73 -6.51 -23.70
CA TYR A 71 3.19 -6.59 -22.32
C TYR A 71 3.40 -8.04 -21.87
N LYS A 72 4.29 -8.21 -20.89
CA LYS A 72 4.53 -9.48 -20.16
C LYS A 72 4.40 -9.25 -18.65
N ILE A 73 4.10 -10.30 -17.90
CA ILE A 73 4.15 -10.24 -16.43
C ILE A 73 5.62 -10.07 -16.02
N PHE A 74 5.87 -9.09 -15.17
CA PHE A 74 7.17 -8.83 -14.54
C PHE A 74 7.21 -9.37 -13.11
N GLN A 75 6.14 -9.14 -12.33
CA GLN A 75 6.04 -9.60 -10.95
C GLN A 75 4.57 -9.82 -10.57
N GLU A 76 4.30 -10.79 -9.70
CA GLU A 76 3.00 -10.96 -9.06
C GLU A 76 3.13 -10.85 -7.54
N ILE A 77 2.26 -10.05 -6.93
CA ILE A 77 2.18 -9.83 -5.49
C ILE A 77 0.78 -10.25 -5.03
N LYS A 78 0.72 -10.88 -3.85
CA LYS A 78 -0.52 -11.39 -3.25
C LYS A 78 -0.74 -10.71 -1.91
N GLY A 79 -1.99 -10.39 -1.61
CA GLY A 79 -2.38 -9.82 -0.33
C GLY A 79 -3.82 -9.38 -0.37
N ASP A 80 -4.44 -9.31 0.81
CA ASP A 80 -5.82 -8.86 0.97
C ASP A 80 -5.85 -7.32 0.97
N LEU A 81 -6.33 -6.71 -0.12
CA LEU A 81 -6.36 -5.26 -0.31
C LEU A 81 -7.69 -4.64 0.13
N ASN A 82 -8.79 -5.38 0.01
CA ASN A 82 -10.14 -4.92 0.32
C ASN A 82 -10.64 -5.37 1.72
N LYS A 83 -9.85 -6.18 2.43
CA LYS A 83 -10.08 -6.72 3.78
C LYS A 83 -11.24 -7.71 3.86
N ASP A 84 -11.50 -8.45 2.80
CA ASP A 84 -12.54 -9.49 2.77
C ASP A 84 -12.03 -10.88 3.22
N GLY A 85 -10.74 -11.00 3.54
CA GLY A 85 -10.09 -12.25 3.94
C GLY A 85 -9.64 -13.12 2.76
N VAL A 86 -9.77 -12.65 1.53
CA VAL A 86 -9.30 -13.33 0.31
C VAL A 86 -8.07 -12.60 -0.24
N GLU A 87 -7.05 -13.36 -0.64
CA GLU A 87 -5.88 -12.76 -1.27
C GLU A 87 -6.19 -12.28 -2.70
N ASP A 88 -6.05 -10.97 -2.89
CA ASP A 88 -6.09 -10.31 -4.18
C ASP A 88 -4.76 -10.46 -4.94
N ARG A 89 -4.69 -9.89 -6.14
CA ARG A 89 -3.47 -9.88 -6.97
C ARG A 89 -3.10 -8.48 -7.39
N VAL A 90 -1.82 -8.16 -7.25
CA VAL A 90 -1.18 -7.00 -7.87
C VAL A 90 -0.15 -7.52 -8.86
N ILE A 91 -0.27 -7.13 -10.11
CA ILE A 91 0.57 -7.61 -11.20
C ILE A 91 1.36 -6.42 -11.72
N ILE A 92 2.68 -6.50 -11.63
CA ILE A 92 3.57 -5.61 -12.36
C ILE A 92 3.75 -6.19 -13.75
N ILE A 93 3.46 -5.40 -14.77
CA ILE A 93 3.66 -5.76 -16.17
C ILE A 93 4.80 -4.94 -16.75
N LYS A 94 5.46 -5.44 -17.78
CA LYS A 94 6.51 -4.73 -18.52
C LYS A 94 6.21 -4.76 -20.01
N GLY A 95 6.40 -3.62 -20.67
CA GLY A 95 6.27 -3.53 -22.13
C GLY A 95 7.29 -4.43 -22.85
N THR A 96 7.03 -4.77 -24.11
CA THR A 96 7.89 -5.65 -24.91
C THR A 96 8.29 -5.02 -26.25
N ASN A 97 8.28 -3.68 -26.36
CA ASN A 97 8.71 -3.02 -27.59
C ASN A 97 10.23 -3.24 -27.78
N LYS A 98 10.61 -3.80 -28.93
CA LYS A 98 12.01 -4.04 -29.29
C LYS A 98 12.81 -2.75 -29.49
N GLU A 99 12.15 -1.64 -29.83
CA GLU A 99 12.80 -0.33 -29.98
C GLU A 99 13.33 0.21 -28.64
N ASN A 100 12.78 -0.26 -27.52
CA ASN A 100 13.24 0.09 -26.18
C ASN A 100 14.32 -0.88 -25.65
N ILE A 101 14.80 -1.81 -26.49
CA ILE A 101 15.96 -2.64 -26.17
C ILE A 101 17.19 -1.90 -26.72
N ILE A 102 18.04 -1.44 -25.81
CA ILE A 102 19.25 -0.67 -26.16
C ILE A 102 20.50 -1.48 -25.89
N ARG A 103 21.60 -1.08 -26.53
CA ARG A 103 22.94 -1.62 -26.24
C ARG A 103 23.75 -0.58 -25.50
N ASP A 104 23.90 -0.80 -24.20
CA ASP A 104 24.78 -0.02 -23.33
C ASP A 104 26.24 -0.45 -23.50
N GLU A 105 27.17 0.50 -23.41
CA GLU A 105 28.61 0.26 -23.59
C GLU A 105 29.18 -0.71 -22.56
N TYR A 106 28.71 -0.64 -21.31
CA TYR A 106 29.26 -1.39 -20.18
C TYR A 106 28.37 -2.53 -19.70
N ARG A 107 27.05 -2.34 -19.78
CA ARG A 107 26.03 -3.28 -19.26
C ARG A 107 25.50 -4.23 -20.33
N GLY A 108 25.83 -4.01 -21.60
CA GLY A 108 25.37 -4.82 -22.72
C GLY A 108 23.92 -4.51 -23.12
N GLU A 109 23.14 -5.54 -23.46
CA GLU A 109 21.75 -5.34 -23.88
C GLU A 109 20.84 -5.04 -22.68
N LEU A 110 20.11 -3.94 -22.72
CA LEU A 110 19.21 -3.48 -21.67
C LEU A 110 17.79 -3.28 -22.20
N ASP A 111 16.81 -3.90 -21.53
CA ASP A 111 15.39 -3.70 -21.80
C ASP A 111 14.88 -2.47 -21.01
N ARG A 112 14.69 -1.33 -21.71
CA ARG A 112 14.19 -0.05 -21.17
C ARG A 112 12.69 0.13 -21.35
N ASN A 113 11.94 -0.94 -21.64
CA ASN A 113 10.49 -0.83 -21.63
C ASN A 113 9.99 -0.43 -20.24
N ARG A 114 9.03 0.50 -20.23
CA ARG A 114 8.32 0.91 -19.01
C ARG A 114 7.51 -0.24 -18.42
N ARG A 115 7.25 -0.12 -17.13
CA ARG A 115 6.47 -1.05 -16.32
C ARG A 115 5.13 -0.40 -15.93
N GLY A 116 4.17 -1.24 -15.58
CA GLY A 116 2.86 -0.81 -15.13
C GLY A 116 2.31 -1.73 -14.06
N ILE A 117 1.11 -1.41 -13.58
CA ILE A 117 0.41 -2.12 -12.52
C ILE A 117 -1.03 -2.45 -12.94
N ILE A 118 -1.43 -3.68 -12.63
CA ILE A 118 -2.83 -4.13 -12.67
C ILE A 118 -3.18 -4.65 -11.28
N VAL A 119 -4.31 -4.19 -10.73
CA VAL A 119 -4.84 -4.67 -9.45
C VAL A 119 -6.13 -5.43 -9.70
N LEU A 120 -6.19 -6.67 -9.21
CA LEU A 120 -7.30 -7.59 -9.40
C LEU A 120 -7.84 -8.04 -8.04
N PHE A 121 -9.11 -7.73 -7.76
CA PHE A 121 -9.80 -8.32 -6.62
C PHE A 121 -10.24 -9.75 -6.92
N LYS A 122 -10.13 -10.64 -5.94
CA LYS A 122 -10.56 -12.03 -6.11
C LYS A 122 -11.96 -12.23 -5.55
N GLU A 123 -12.92 -12.55 -6.41
CA GLU A 123 -14.31 -12.76 -6.01
C GLU A 123 -14.89 -14.04 -6.64
N ASN A 124 -15.42 -14.94 -5.81
CA ASN A 124 -16.11 -16.17 -6.24
C ASN A 124 -15.33 -17.02 -7.27
N GLY A 125 -14.01 -17.11 -7.09
CA GLY A 125 -13.11 -17.86 -7.97
C GLY A 125 -12.74 -17.15 -9.29
N ASN A 126 -13.22 -15.93 -9.50
CA ASN A 126 -12.83 -15.06 -10.60
C ASN A 126 -11.97 -13.89 -10.08
N TYR A 127 -11.39 -13.16 -11.03
CA TYR A 127 -10.70 -11.90 -10.79
C TYR A 127 -11.49 -10.75 -11.39
N ILE A 128 -11.56 -9.63 -10.67
CA ILE A 128 -12.23 -8.39 -11.08
C ILE A 128 -11.17 -7.29 -11.14
N GLN A 129 -10.99 -6.67 -12.29
CA GLN A 129 -10.01 -5.60 -12.46
C GLN A 129 -10.43 -4.32 -11.73
N ALA A 130 -9.69 -3.97 -10.68
CA ALA A 130 -9.89 -2.75 -9.90
C ALA A 130 -9.15 -1.56 -10.52
N VAL A 131 -7.89 -1.77 -10.92
CA VAL A 131 -7.03 -0.74 -11.51
C VAL A 131 -6.23 -1.32 -12.66
N LYS A 132 -6.01 -0.49 -13.69
CA LYS A 132 -4.97 -0.68 -14.68
C LYS A 132 -4.24 0.62 -14.95
N ASN A 133 -2.92 0.56 -15.01
CA ASN A 133 -2.05 1.64 -15.42
C ASN A 133 -0.78 1.03 -16.02
N TYR A 134 -0.61 1.06 -17.34
CA TYR A 134 0.28 0.13 -18.03
C TYR A 134 1.75 0.59 -18.12
N ASP A 135 2.01 1.88 -17.97
CA ASP A 135 3.30 2.51 -18.23
C ASP A 135 3.69 3.54 -17.17
N CYS A 136 3.12 3.49 -15.97
CA CYS A 136 3.39 4.48 -14.92
C CYS A 136 4.74 4.34 -14.22
N PHE A 137 5.44 3.21 -14.36
CA PHE A 137 6.74 2.98 -13.74
C PHE A 137 7.85 2.94 -14.80
N SER A 138 9.01 3.49 -14.46
CA SER A 138 10.21 3.38 -15.29
C SER A 138 10.79 1.95 -15.26
N SER A 139 11.75 1.64 -16.14
CA SER A 139 12.35 0.30 -16.20
C SER A 139 13.19 -0.01 -14.96
N GLU A 140 13.45 -1.27 -14.66
CA GLU A 140 14.52 -1.66 -13.72
C GLU A 140 15.93 -1.41 -14.28
N ASN A 141 16.03 -1.10 -15.58
CA ASN A 141 17.29 -0.82 -16.25
C ASN A 141 17.57 0.67 -16.46
N GLU A 142 16.90 1.57 -15.73
CA GLU A 142 17.19 3.00 -15.80
C GLU A 142 18.66 3.32 -15.51
N ASP A 143 19.11 4.49 -15.98
CA ASP A 143 20.44 5.01 -15.66
C ASP A 143 20.31 5.89 -14.41
N GLY A 144 21.09 5.58 -13.38
CA GLY A 144 21.14 6.37 -12.14
C GLY A 144 22.24 7.45 -12.16
N GLY A 145 22.92 7.64 -13.30
CA GLY A 145 24.01 8.58 -13.47
C GLY A 145 25.23 8.16 -12.66
N VAL A 146 25.57 8.95 -11.64
CA VAL A 146 26.73 8.67 -10.77
C VAL A 146 26.47 7.48 -9.83
N TYR A 147 25.21 7.07 -9.67
CA TYR A 147 24.82 5.97 -8.80
C TYR A 147 23.85 5.01 -9.50
N PHE A 148 23.31 4.02 -8.79
CA PHE A 148 22.28 3.14 -9.35
C PHE A 148 20.92 3.85 -9.38
N ALA A 149 20.07 3.50 -10.35
CA ALA A 149 18.73 4.04 -10.43
C ALA A 149 17.84 3.49 -9.28
N PRO A 150 16.92 4.29 -8.72
CA PRO A 150 16.03 3.86 -7.64
C PRO A 150 15.32 2.52 -7.92
N GLU A 151 15.38 1.61 -6.95
CA GLU A 151 14.77 0.28 -7.04
C GLU A 151 13.31 0.33 -6.60
N LEU A 152 12.40 -0.11 -7.48
CA LEU A 152 10.98 -0.23 -7.20
C LEU A 152 10.67 -1.52 -6.42
N ASP A 153 10.03 -1.38 -5.27
CA ASP A 153 9.36 -2.45 -4.53
C ASP A 153 7.86 -2.15 -4.38
N VAL A 154 7.02 -3.15 -4.60
CA VAL A 154 5.56 -3.03 -4.47
C VAL A 154 5.08 -4.10 -3.51
N SER A 155 4.40 -3.67 -2.44
CA SER A 155 3.97 -4.56 -1.38
C SER A 155 2.56 -4.24 -0.87
N ILE A 156 1.98 -5.21 -0.18
CA ILE A 156 0.64 -5.12 0.39
C ILE A 156 0.73 -5.34 1.89
N GLU A 157 0.28 -4.36 2.68
CA GLU A 157 0.21 -4.49 4.13
C GLU A 157 -1.10 -3.90 4.66
N LYS A 158 -1.84 -4.68 5.47
CA LYS A 158 -3.05 -4.24 6.20
C LYS A 158 -4.10 -3.55 5.30
N GLY A 159 -4.33 -4.09 4.11
CA GLY A 159 -5.28 -3.56 3.11
C GLY A 159 -4.84 -2.24 2.47
N LYS A 160 -3.53 -2.01 2.38
CA LYS A 160 -2.93 -0.89 1.66
C LYS A 160 -1.90 -1.40 0.68
N LEU A 161 -1.78 -0.69 -0.42
CA LEU A 161 -0.76 -0.92 -1.44
C LEU A 161 0.36 0.10 -1.24
N TYR A 162 1.58 -0.38 -1.14
CA TYR A 162 2.77 0.44 -1.01
C TYR A 162 3.57 0.37 -2.30
N VAL A 163 3.97 1.53 -2.80
CA VAL A 163 4.91 1.69 -3.91
C VAL A 163 6.14 2.36 -3.34
N HIS A 164 7.19 1.60 -3.11
CA HIS A 164 8.43 2.02 -2.47
C HIS A 164 9.54 2.13 -3.51
N TYR A 165 10.36 3.17 -3.37
CA TYR A 165 11.58 3.36 -4.14
C TYR A 165 12.75 3.46 -3.19
N GLY A 166 13.67 2.51 -3.27
CA GLY A 166 14.92 2.51 -2.52
C GLY A 166 16.06 3.06 -3.38
N HIS A 167 16.76 4.09 -2.90
CA HIS A 167 17.89 4.71 -3.59
C HIS A 167 19.19 4.61 -2.77
N GLY A 168 19.32 3.53 -1.99
CA GLY A 168 20.50 3.19 -1.20
C GLY A 168 20.96 4.35 -0.33
N ARG A 169 22.18 4.84 -0.59
CA ARG A 169 22.82 5.91 0.18
C ARG A 169 22.15 7.28 0.07
N TYR A 170 21.22 7.44 -0.87
CA TYR A 170 20.45 8.67 -1.05
C TYR A 170 19.07 8.61 -0.40
N GLY A 171 18.71 7.45 0.20
CA GLY A 171 17.49 7.29 0.97
C GLY A 171 16.37 6.61 0.16
N TYR A 172 15.14 7.06 0.35
CA TYR A 172 13.96 6.40 -0.23
C TYR A 172 12.75 7.33 -0.31
N TRP A 173 11.73 6.90 -1.05
CA TRP A 173 10.38 7.44 -0.93
C TRP A 173 9.33 6.34 -1.10
N THR A 174 8.14 6.55 -0.58
CA THR A 174 7.06 5.56 -0.56
C THR A 174 5.72 6.24 -0.72
N TYR A 175 4.93 5.77 -1.68
CA TYR A 175 3.54 6.15 -1.87
C TYR A 175 2.63 5.09 -1.28
N THR A 176 1.71 5.50 -0.42
CA THR A 176 0.73 4.60 0.21
C THR A 176 -0.64 4.81 -0.41
N PHE A 177 -1.21 3.77 -0.99
CA PHE A 177 -2.52 3.77 -1.61
C PHE A 177 -3.53 2.93 -0.83
N ARG A 178 -4.81 3.30 -0.94
CA ARG A 178 -5.92 2.50 -0.41
C ARG A 178 -7.05 2.41 -1.43
N SER A 179 -7.65 1.21 -1.52
CA SER A 179 -8.81 0.96 -2.37
C SER A 179 -9.98 1.88 -1.99
N LYS A 180 -10.59 2.51 -3.00
CA LYS A 180 -11.84 3.27 -2.88
C LYS A 180 -12.43 3.54 -4.27
N ASN A 181 -13.76 3.44 -4.41
CA ASN A 181 -14.49 3.81 -5.64
C ASN A 181 -13.96 3.12 -6.92
N ASN A 182 -13.60 1.84 -6.82
CA ASN A 182 -13.01 1.04 -7.92
C ASN A 182 -11.73 1.67 -8.48
N ASP A 183 -10.89 2.18 -7.59
CA ASP A 183 -9.52 2.66 -7.84
C ASP A 183 -8.73 2.59 -6.52
N PHE A 184 -7.50 3.10 -6.54
CA PHE A 184 -6.62 3.25 -5.39
C PHE A 184 -6.27 4.73 -5.23
N GLU A 185 -6.72 5.34 -4.14
CA GLU A 185 -6.41 6.73 -3.82
C GLU A 185 -5.09 6.82 -3.04
N LEU A 186 -4.23 7.77 -3.40
CA LEU A 186 -3.01 8.11 -2.69
C LEU A 186 -3.37 8.73 -1.33
N ILE A 187 -3.05 8.04 -0.24
CA ILE A 187 -3.41 8.45 1.14
C ILE A 187 -2.21 8.87 1.99
N GLY A 188 -0.99 8.51 1.59
CA GLY A 188 0.22 8.98 2.25
C GLY A 188 1.45 8.95 1.36
N TYR A 189 2.46 9.72 1.78
CA TYR A 189 3.78 9.78 1.17
C TYR A 189 4.81 9.90 2.29
N ASP A 190 5.86 9.08 2.24
CA ASP A 190 6.96 9.11 3.20
C ASP A 190 8.29 9.08 2.43
N SER A 191 9.25 9.95 2.77
CA SER A 191 10.58 9.96 2.15
C SER A 191 11.68 10.26 3.16
N SER A 192 12.88 9.80 2.82
CA SER A 192 14.12 10.06 3.52
C SER A 192 15.16 10.48 2.50
N ASP A 193 15.77 11.63 2.70
CA ASP A 193 16.89 12.14 1.91
C ASP A 193 18.17 11.92 2.72
N ASN A 194 19.10 11.15 2.16
CA ASN A 194 20.28 10.70 2.88
C ASN A 194 21.57 11.14 2.20
N PHE A 195 22.61 11.31 3.01
CA PHE A 195 23.99 11.41 2.56
C PHE A 195 24.81 10.25 3.15
N GLY A 196 24.83 9.11 2.44
CA GLY A 196 25.49 7.93 3.00
C GLY A 196 24.65 7.32 4.13
N PRO A 197 25.24 7.02 5.29
CA PRO A 197 24.49 6.53 6.45
C PRO A 197 23.72 7.64 7.17
N ARG A 198 23.99 8.92 6.86
CA ARG A 198 23.36 10.06 7.52
C ARG A 198 22.04 10.43 6.87
N ILE A 199 21.01 10.65 7.67
CA ILE A 199 19.74 11.20 7.19
C ILE A 199 19.81 12.73 7.27
N ASP A 200 19.65 13.40 6.14
CA ASP A 200 19.64 14.87 6.07
C ASP A 200 18.23 15.42 6.30
N SER A 201 17.21 14.75 5.76
CA SER A 201 15.81 15.09 6.07
C SER A 201 14.84 13.92 5.87
N GLU A 202 13.74 13.95 6.61
CA GLU A 202 12.60 13.05 6.41
C GLU A 202 11.35 13.88 6.12
N THR A 203 10.46 13.39 5.25
CA THR A 203 9.13 13.97 5.03
C THR A 203 8.07 12.89 5.16
N SER A 204 6.98 13.18 5.88
CA SER A 204 5.79 12.34 5.97
C SER A 204 4.55 13.18 5.73
N ILE A 205 3.69 12.71 4.82
CA ILE A 205 2.46 13.37 4.41
C ILE A 205 1.31 12.40 4.59
N ASN A 206 0.27 12.84 5.30
CA ASN A 206 -1.01 12.18 5.35
C ASN A 206 -2.04 13.04 4.62
N TYR A 207 -2.43 12.63 3.41
CA TYR A 207 -3.34 13.39 2.56
C TYR A 207 -4.78 13.39 3.08
N LEU A 208 -5.15 12.40 3.92
CA LEU A 208 -6.48 12.35 4.55
C LEU A 208 -6.61 13.42 5.65
N THR A 209 -5.59 13.55 6.49
CA THR A 209 -5.55 14.58 7.55
C THR A 209 -5.01 15.92 7.07
N LYS A 210 -4.52 15.98 5.82
CA LYS A 210 -3.87 17.14 5.21
C LYS A 210 -2.70 17.67 6.05
N LYS A 211 -1.97 16.75 6.68
CA LYS A 211 -0.83 17.06 7.56
C LYS A 211 0.44 16.63 6.86
N LYS A 212 1.43 17.53 6.82
CA LYS A 212 2.80 17.24 6.45
C LYS A 212 3.70 17.47 7.65
N VAL A 213 4.63 16.56 7.88
CA VAL A 213 5.70 16.66 8.86
C VAL A 213 7.01 16.55 8.10
N THR A 214 7.90 17.50 8.32
CA THR A 214 9.26 17.47 7.81
C THR A 214 10.21 17.52 8.99
N LYS A 215 11.21 16.64 9.00
CA LYS A 215 12.31 16.66 9.95
C LYS A 215 13.59 16.99 9.19
N THR A 216 14.35 17.95 9.69
CA THR A 216 15.62 18.35 9.08
C THR A 216 16.74 18.13 10.07
N ASN A 217 17.80 17.45 9.65
CA ASN A 217 18.98 17.24 10.48
C ASN A 217 19.75 18.56 10.63
N THR A 218 19.92 18.99 11.88
CA THR A 218 20.65 20.21 12.26
C THR A 218 22.13 19.95 12.53
N ASN A 219 22.53 18.68 12.63
CA ASN A 219 23.93 18.25 12.79
C ASN A 219 24.51 17.77 11.45
N GLN A 220 24.76 18.71 10.53
CA GLN A 220 25.25 18.40 9.18
C GLN A 220 26.70 17.91 9.13
N GLU A 221 27.47 18.13 10.20
CA GLU A 221 28.85 17.65 10.34
C GLU A 221 28.92 16.26 11.01
N GLY A 222 27.80 15.77 11.55
CA GLY A 222 27.71 14.45 12.19
C GLY A 222 27.86 13.30 11.20
N GLU A 223 28.28 12.15 11.70
CA GLU A 223 28.22 10.88 10.96
C GLU A 223 26.80 10.28 11.06
N GLY A 224 26.57 9.17 10.35
CA GLY A 224 25.29 8.46 10.46
C GLY A 224 25.08 7.92 11.88
N GLY A 225 23.94 8.26 12.49
CA GLY A 225 23.61 7.97 13.88
C GLY A 225 23.73 9.16 14.84
N ASP A 226 24.39 10.25 14.43
CA ASP A 226 24.55 11.48 15.22
C ASP A 226 23.50 12.56 14.87
N GLU A 227 22.47 12.21 14.10
CA GLU A 227 21.48 13.16 13.62
C GLU A 227 20.67 13.80 14.76
N VAL A 228 20.49 15.11 14.66
CA VAL A 228 19.63 15.87 15.57
C VAL A 228 18.58 16.58 14.75
N PHE A 229 17.33 16.12 14.85
CA PHE A 229 16.25 16.62 14.01
C PHE A 229 15.50 17.78 14.64
N GLU A 230 15.27 18.82 13.85
CA GLU A 230 14.20 19.79 14.08
C GLU A 230 12.96 19.37 13.28
N GLU A 231 11.79 19.34 13.92
CA GLU A 231 10.52 18.96 13.29
C GLU A 231 9.66 20.18 12.98
N LYS A 232 9.17 20.25 11.75
CA LYS A 232 8.14 21.21 11.31
C LYS A 232 6.88 20.47 10.88
N THR A 233 5.74 20.91 11.42
CA THR A 233 4.42 20.45 10.99
C THR A 233 3.70 21.55 10.21
N GLU A 234 3.11 21.23 9.07
CA GLU A 234 2.29 22.14 8.28
C GLU A 234 0.99 21.48 7.76
N LYS A 235 -0.02 22.31 7.47
CA LYS A 235 -1.24 21.87 6.78
C LYS A 235 -1.07 22.08 5.28
N ILE A 236 -1.44 21.08 4.49
CA ILE A 236 -1.35 21.11 3.02
C ILE A 236 -2.73 21.24 2.38
N LYS A 237 -2.78 21.76 1.14
CA LYS A 237 -4.02 21.93 0.40
C LYS A 237 -4.29 20.70 -0.48
N VAL A 238 -5.08 19.78 0.04
CA VAL A 238 -5.56 18.62 -0.73
C VAL A 238 -7.02 18.83 -1.13
N ASN A 239 -7.26 19.06 -2.41
CA ASN A 239 -8.61 19.19 -2.97
C ASN A 239 -9.19 17.83 -3.38
N LYS A 240 -8.35 16.97 -3.97
CA LYS A 240 -8.70 15.63 -4.44
C LYS A 240 -7.49 14.72 -4.30
N LEU A 241 -7.72 13.47 -3.88
CA LEU A 241 -6.65 12.48 -3.82
C LEU A 241 -6.32 11.97 -5.22
N VAL A 242 -5.02 11.83 -5.49
CA VAL A 242 -4.53 11.25 -6.75
C VAL A 242 -4.97 9.79 -6.83
N GLN A 243 -5.42 9.37 -8.00
CA GLN A 243 -5.82 8.00 -8.28
C GLN A 243 -4.69 7.27 -8.98
N LEU A 244 -4.41 6.02 -8.58
CA LEU A 244 -3.36 5.20 -9.17
C LEU A 244 -3.55 5.04 -10.68
N SER A 245 -4.79 4.91 -11.15
CA SER A 245 -5.10 4.82 -12.60
C SER A 245 -4.81 6.11 -13.40
N LYS A 246 -4.52 7.23 -12.72
CA LYS A 246 -4.34 8.57 -13.31
C LYS A 246 -2.90 9.08 -13.24
N ILE A 247 -2.01 8.38 -12.56
CA ILE A 247 -0.60 8.72 -12.51
C ILE A 247 0.01 8.40 -13.87
N LYS A 248 0.57 9.40 -14.55
CA LYS A 248 1.23 9.18 -15.85
C LYS A 248 2.62 8.61 -15.68
N ASP A 249 3.37 9.20 -14.76
CA ASP A 249 4.72 8.79 -14.42
C ASP A 249 4.93 8.99 -12.92
N PHE A 250 5.45 7.98 -12.23
CA PHE A 250 5.82 8.11 -10.83
C PHE A 250 7.07 8.98 -10.64
N ASP A 251 7.94 9.07 -11.65
CA ASP A 251 9.15 9.89 -11.58
C ASP A 251 8.83 11.39 -11.59
N GLU A 252 7.65 11.77 -12.12
CA GLU A 252 7.15 13.15 -12.16
C GLU A 252 6.08 13.42 -11.08
N LEU A 253 5.79 12.45 -10.20
CA LEU A 253 4.70 12.58 -9.24
C LEU A 253 5.10 13.48 -8.05
N GLU A 254 4.67 14.73 -8.12
CA GLU A 254 4.81 15.69 -7.02
C GLU A 254 4.08 15.23 -5.75
N SER A 255 4.71 15.43 -4.59
CA SER A 255 4.20 15.02 -3.30
C SER A 255 3.30 16.06 -2.61
N THR A 256 3.11 17.26 -3.18
CA THR A 256 2.43 18.41 -2.52
C THR A 256 1.25 18.98 -3.27
#